data_AF-A0A3C1LQZ6-F1
#
_entry.id   AF-A0A3C1LQZ6-F1
#
_cell.length_a   1.000
_cell.length_b   1.000
_cell.length_c   1.000
_cell.angle_alpha   90.00
_cell.angle_beta   90.00
_cell.angle_gamma   90.00
#
_symmetry.space_group_name_H-M   'P 1'
#
loop_
_entity.id
_entity.type
_entity.pdbx_description
1 polymer ?
#
loop_
_entity_poly.entity_id
_entity_poly.type
_entity_poly.pdbx_seq_one_letter_code
_entity_poly.pdbx_strand_id
1 'polypeptide(L)'
;SKPKLIMLDEPSMGLAPLLVDLIFEIITDLHKAGSTILLVEQNAQAALSIADRAYVLETGKIVKTGKGSELISDPDIKKAYLGA
;
A
#
# COMPACT_ATOMS: atom_id res chain seq x y z
N SER A 1 -14.92 19.48 -6.89
CA SER A 1 -13.63 19.35 -7.61
C SER A 1 -13.36 17.87 -7.84
N LYS A 2 -12.80 17.45 -8.99
CA LYS A 2 -12.31 16.08 -9.19
C LYS A 2 -10.81 16.08 -8.88
N PRO A 3 -10.37 15.65 -7.67
CA PRO A 3 -8.95 15.68 -7.31
C PRO A 3 -8.16 14.78 -8.25
N LYS A 4 -6.99 15.24 -8.69
CA LYS A 4 -6.09 14.46 -9.56
C LYS A 4 -5.31 13.40 -8.80
N LEU A 5 -5.14 13.60 -7.49
CA LEU A 5 -4.39 12.76 -6.58
C LEU A 5 -5.08 12.74 -5.21
N ILE A 6 -5.20 11.55 -4.63
CA ILE A 6 -5.63 11.33 -3.25
C ILE A 6 -4.42 10.78 -2.48
N MET A 7 -4.09 11.38 -1.34
CA MET A 7 -3.04 10.90 -0.45
C MET A 7 -3.68 10.38 0.84
N LEU A 8 -3.33 9.16 1.23
CA LEU A 8 -3.83 8.51 2.44
C LEU A 8 -2.62 8.14 3.30
N ASP A 9 -2.63 8.57 4.55
CA ASP A 9 -1.57 8.33 5.53
C ASP A 9 -2.11 7.41 6.63
N GLU A 10 -1.61 6.18 6.66
CA GLU A 10 -1.97 5.12 7.61
C GLU A 10 -3.49 4.94 7.83
N PRO A 11 -4.32 4.82 6.76
CA PRO A 11 -5.78 4.82 6.89
C PRO A 11 -6.32 3.61 7.66
N SER A 12 -5.57 2.51 7.76
CA SER A 12 -6.00 1.30 8.48
C SER A 12 -5.61 1.25 9.97
N MET A 13 -4.78 2.20 10.45
CA MET A 13 -4.21 2.13 11.79
C MET A 13 -5.27 2.21 12.89
N GLY A 14 -5.24 1.24 13.82
CA GLY A 14 -6.13 1.21 14.99
C GLY A 14 -7.57 0.76 14.71
N LEU A 15 -7.88 0.34 13.48
CA LEU A 15 -9.19 -0.16 13.12
C LEU A 15 -9.35 -1.66 13.36
N ALA A 16 -10.59 -2.10 13.51
CA ALA A 16 -10.92 -3.53 13.55
C ALA A 16 -10.60 -4.20 12.20
N PRO A 17 -10.23 -5.50 12.16
CA PRO A 17 -9.82 -6.18 10.93
C PRO A 17 -10.80 -6.02 9.76
N LEU A 18 -12.11 -6.11 10.02
CA LEU A 18 -13.15 -5.94 9.01
C LEU A 18 -13.12 -4.54 8.36
N LEU A 19 -12.83 -3.50 9.13
CA LEU A 19 -12.76 -2.13 8.62
C LEU A 19 -11.50 -1.91 7.77
N VAL A 20 -10.40 -2.61 8.09
CA VAL A 20 -9.19 -2.60 7.27
C VAL A 20 -9.52 -3.14 5.88
N ASP A 21 -10.14 -4.31 5.80
CA ASP A 21 -10.54 -4.91 4.52
C ASP A 21 -11.44 -3.98 3.70
N LEU A 22 -12.44 -3.37 4.34
CA LEU A 22 -13.34 -2.40 3.70
C LEU A 22 -12.60 -1.16 3.17
N ILE A 23 -11.63 -0.64 3.91
CA ILE A 23 -10.82 0.50 3.44
C ILE A 23 -10.03 0.14 2.19
N PHE A 24 -9.37 -1.02 2.18
CA PHE A 24 -8.60 -1.47 1.01
C PHE A 24 -9.50 -1.73 -0.20
N GLU A 25 -10.71 -2.23 0.00
CA GLU A 25 -11.74 -2.36 -1.04
C GLU A 25 -12.10 -1.00 -1.65
N ILE A 26 -12.43 -0.01 -0.80
CA ILE A 26 -12.76 1.35 -1.24
C ILE A 26 -11.60 1.99 -2.02
N ILE A 27 -10.37 1.85 -1.53
CA ILE A 27 -9.17 2.36 -2.22
C ILE A 27 -9.05 1.75 -3.62
N THR A 28 -9.23 0.43 -3.70
CA THR A 28 -9.14 -0.31 -4.95
C THR A 28 -10.21 0.16 -5.95
N ASP A 29 -11.44 0.40 -5.49
CA ASP A 29 -12.52 0.87 -6.35
C ASP A 29 -12.36 2.32 -6.79
N LEU A 30 -11.82 3.19 -5.93
CA LEU A 30 -11.45 4.55 -6.31
C LEU A 30 -10.36 4.58 -7.39
N HIS A 31 -9.38 3.68 -7.27
CA HIS A 31 -8.34 3.52 -8.28
C HIS A 31 -8.93 3.03 -9.62
N LYS A 32 -9.77 2.00 -9.61
CA LYS A 32 -10.48 1.51 -10.81
C LYS A 32 -11.35 2.59 -11.46
N ALA A 33 -11.91 3.51 -10.67
CA ALA A 33 -12.68 4.64 -11.17
C ALA A 33 -11.82 5.76 -11.82
N GLY A 34 -10.49 5.57 -11.88
CA GLY A 34 -9.55 6.48 -12.54
C GLY A 34 -8.89 7.51 -11.62
N SER A 35 -9.00 7.34 -10.29
CA SER A 35 -8.32 8.22 -9.34
C SER A 35 -6.88 7.77 -9.14
N THR A 36 -5.93 8.72 -9.15
CA THR A 36 -4.55 8.43 -8.71
C THR A 36 -4.51 8.45 -7.18
N ILE A 37 -3.92 7.42 -6.58
CA ILE A 37 -3.82 7.27 -5.12
C ILE A 37 -2.35 7.09 -4.74
N LEU A 38 -1.92 7.82 -3.72
CA LEU A 38 -0.67 7.61 -3.01
C LEU A 38 -1.01 7.16 -1.59
N LEU A 39 -0.70 5.90 -1.29
CA LEU A 39 -0.99 5.26 -0.01
C LEU A 39 0.31 5.09 0.79
N VAL A 40 0.31 5.58 2.02
CA VAL A 40 1.34 5.30 3.03
C VAL A 40 0.75 4.36 4.06
N GLU A 41 1.38 3.21 4.28
CA GLU A 41 0.86 2.14 5.13
C GLU A 41 1.97 1.39 5.85
N GLN A 42 1.70 0.98 7.09
CA GLN A 42 2.58 0.08 7.84
C GLN A 42 2.30 -1.39 7.51
N ASN A 43 1.06 -1.71 7.12
CA ASN A 43 0.71 -3.04 6.64
C ASN A 43 1.21 -3.22 5.20
N ALA A 44 2.50 -3.55 5.07
CA ALA A 44 3.16 -3.72 3.78
C ALA A 44 2.48 -4.79 2.91
N GLN A 45 1.94 -5.85 3.51
CA GLN A 45 1.29 -6.93 2.76
C GLN A 45 0.05 -6.43 2.03
N ALA A 46 -0.84 -5.74 2.76
CA ALA A 46 -2.08 -5.22 2.20
C ALA A 46 -1.82 -4.08 1.21
N ALA A 47 -0.85 -3.20 1.50
CA ALA A 47 -0.49 -2.12 0.59
C ALA A 47 0.10 -2.67 -0.73
N LEU A 48 1.02 -3.63 -0.66
CA LEU A 48 1.66 -4.20 -1.85
C LEU A 48 0.71 -5.04 -2.71
N SER A 49 -0.33 -5.64 -2.12
CA SER A 49 -1.29 -6.47 -2.86
C SER A 49 -2.19 -5.67 -3.81
N ILE A 50 -2.41 -4.38 -3.52
CA ILE A 50 -3.25 -3.48 -4.33
C ILE A 50 -2.43 -2.45 -5.14
N ALA A 51 -1.13 -2.31 -4.87
CA ALA A 51 -0.31 -1.27 -5.47
C ALA A 51 0.21 -1.63 -6.87
N ASP A 52 -0.02 -0.75 -7.85
CA ASP A 52 0.62 -0.85 -9.17
C ASP A 52 2.16 -0.71 -9.05
N ARG A 53 2.59 0.20 -8.18
CA ARG A 53 3.99 0.52 -7.90
C ARG A 53 4.17 0.85 -6.44
N ALA A 54 5.28 0.43 -5.84
CA ALA A 54 5.61 0.74 -4.47
C ALA A 54 7.07 1.17 -4.28
N TYR A 55 7.30 1.84 -3.15
CA TYR A 55 8.59 2.32 -2.67
C TYR A 55 8.73 1.90 -1.21
N VAL A 56 9.83 1.25 -0.89
CA VAL A 56 10.14 0.81 0.48
C VAL A 56 11.10 1.83 1.09
N LEU A 57 10.67 2.46 2.18
CA LEU A 57 11.40 3.50 2.88
C LEU A 57 11.96 2.95 4.19
N GLU A 58 13.28 2.97 4.33
CA GLU A 58 13.98 2.59 5.56
C GLU A 58 14.89 3.73 6.00
N THR A 59 14.74 4.19 7.25
CA THR A 59 15.59 5.21 7.86
C THR A 59 15.79 6.45 6.95
N GLY A 60 14.70 6.89 6.31
CA GLY A 60 14.70 8.06 5.43
C GLY A 60 15.29 7.83 4.03
N LYS A 61 15.57 6.58 3.62
CA LYS A 61 16.08 6.23 2.30
C LYS A 61 15.18 5.21 1.60
N ILE A 62 14.97 5.41 0.30
CA ILE A 62 14.29 4.40 -0.52
C ILE A 62 15.27 3.27 -0.78
N VAL A 63 15.01 2.11 -0.19
CA VAL A 63 15.86 0.91 -0.33
C VAL A 63 15.42 0.01 -1.47
N LYS A 64 14.13 0.06 -1.84
CA LYS A 64 13.56 -0.74 -2.92
C LYS A 64 12.42 -0.03 -3.62
N THR A 65 12.27 -0.28 -4.93
CA THR A 65 11.14 0.20 -5.72
C THR A 65 10.86 -0.79 -6.85
N GLY A 66 9.60 -0.91 -7.24
CA GLY A 66 9.15 -1.87 -8.25
C GLY A 66 7.63 -1.93 -8.30
N LYS A 67 7.09 -2.89 -9.06
CA LYS A 67 5.65 -3.17 -9.00
C LYS A 67 5.28 -3.78 -7.65
N GLY A 68 4.07 -3.55 -7.15
CA GLY A 68 3.61 -4.17 -5.90
C GLY A 68 3.71 -5.69 -5.95
N SER A 69 3.32 -6.29 -7.08
CA SER A 69 3.39 -7.73 -7.34
C SER A 69 4.81 -8.30 -7.39
N GLU A 70 5.79 -7.52 -7.82
CA GLU A 70 7.20 -7.93 -7.82
C GLU A 70 7.75 -7.86 -6.39
N LEU A 71 7.49 -6.76 -5.68
CA LEU A 71 7.96 -6.53 -4.32
C LEU A 71 7.32 -7.46 -3.27
N ILE A 72 6.05 -7.84 -3.41
CA ILE A 72 5.41 -8.79 -2.49
C ILE A 72 6.02 -10.21 -2.60
N SER A 73 6.58 -10.55 -3.77
CA SER A 73 7.24 -11.83 -4.01
C SER A 73 8.71 -11.84 -3.59
N ASP A 74 9.26 -10.67 -3.31
CA ASP A 74 10.67 -10.46 -3.03
C ASP A 74 11.08 -11.07 -1.67
N PRO A 75 12.11 -11.94 -1.62
CA PRO A 75 12.52 -12.61 -0.39
C PRO A 75 12.96 -11.66 0.73
N ASP A 76 13.62 -10.54 0.39
CA ASP A 76 14.09 -9.58 1.39
C ASP A 76 12.91 -8.85 2.02
N ILE A 77 11.94 -8.45 1.18
CA ILE A 77 10.70 -7.79 1.64
C ILE A 77 9.86 -8.73 2.48
N LYS A 78 9.71 -9.99 2.06
CA LYS A 78 8.99 -10.99 2.85
C LYS A 78 9.57 -11.13 4.25
N LYS A 79 10.89 -11.31 4.32
CA LYS A 79 11.59 -11.48 5.59
C LYS A 79 11.49 -10.25 6.50
N ALA A 80 11.56 -9.05 5.93
CA ALA A 80 11.58 -7.80 6.69
C ALA A 80 10.17 -7.32 7.12
N TYR A 81 9.13 -7.55 6.30
CA TYR A 81 7.84 -6.87 6.45
C TYR A 81 6.60 -7.78 6.41
N LEU A 82 6.69 -8.99 5.87
CA LEU A 82 5.52 -9.86 5.65
C LEU A 82 5.45 -11.06 6.61
N GLY A 83 6.46 -11.23 7.47
CA GLY A 83 6.59 -12.40 8.33
C GLY A 83 7.20 -13.61 7.60
N ALA A 84 7.88 -14.46 8.36
CA ALA A 84 8.58 -15.66 7.87
C ALA A 84 7.64 -16.84 7.65
#